data_AF-U6C2Z4-F1
#
_entry.id   AF-U6C2Z4-F1
#
_cell.length_a   1.000
_cell.length_b   1.000
_cell.length_c   1.000
_cell.angle_alpha   90.00
_cell.angle_beta   90.00
_cell.angle_gamma   90.00
#
_symmetry.space_group_name_H-M   'P 1'
#
loop_
_entity.id
_entity.type
_entity.pdbx_description
1 polymer ?
#
loop_
_entity_poly.entity_id
_entity_poly.type
_entity_poly.pdbx_seq_one_letter_code
_entity_poly.pdbx_strand_id
1 'polypeptide(L)'
;MALSTERLGLFNPEKPMQNRLTDLGPRHYWQYFPPIIQNNYGKWKYHEILEPGITVHVSETGDKVFTVRCGGCRFMTVENVREICDIADKHCDGYMRFTTRNNIEFMVDSQDKCDALKKELMSRKHVTGSYKFPIGGTGAGVTNIVHTQGYIHCHTPATDASAMVKAVMDDLFDYFQG
;
A
#
# COMPACT_ATOMS: atom_id res chain seq x y z
N MET A 1 19.25 -4.74 -4.80
CA MET A 1 19.60 -6.17 -4.70
C MET A 1 19.19 -6.85 -5.99
N ALA A 2 20.12 -7.45 -6.74
CA ALA A 2 19.76 -8.28 -7.89
C ALA A 2 19.01 -9.52 -7.37
N LEU A 3 17.79 -9.77 -7.86
CA LEU A 3 17.08 -11.01 -7.61
C LEU A 3 17.86 -12.13 -8.30
N SER A 4 18.40 -13.07 -7.54
CA SER A 4 19.09 -14.23 -8.11
C SER A 4 18.09 -15.06 -8.94
N THR A 5 18.42 -15.27 -10.20
CA THR A 5 17.62 -16.04 -11.18
C THR A 5 17.57 -17.54 -10.87
N GLU A 6 18.50 -18.02 -10.03
CA GLU A 6 18.64 -19.45 -9.69
C GLU A 6 18.25 -19.74 -8.23
N ARG A 7 18.08 -18.70 -7.40
CA ARG A 7 17.79 -18.83 -5.96
C ARG A 7 16.52 -19.60 -5.65
N LEU A 8 15.56 -19.63 -6.57
CA LEU A 8 14.28 -20.32 -6.39
C LEU A 8 14.21 -21.67 -7.14
N GLY A 9 15.35 -22.14 -7.68
CA GLY A 9 15.43 -23.36 -8.48
C GLY A 9 14.88 -23.19 -9.89
N LEU A 10 15.44 -23.94 -10.84
CA LEU A 10 14.87 -24.10 -12.18
C LEU A 10 13.99 -25.35 -12.18
N PHE A 11 12.77 -25.23 -12.71
CA PHE A 11 11.86 -26.35 -12.82
C PHE A 11 12.29 -27.31 -13.94
N ASN A 12 12.44 -28.60 -13.61
CA ASN A 12 12.65 -29.67 -14.58
C ASN A 12 11.43 -30.62 -14.58
N PRO A 13 10.64 -30.73 -15.67
CA PRO A 13 9.47 -31.60 -15.72
C PRO A 13 9.80 -33.10 -15.67
N GLU A 14 10.99 -33.51 -16.13
CA GLU A 14 11.45 -34.91 -16.03
C GLU A 14 11.89 -35.27 -14.61
N LYS A 15 12.31 -34.26 -13.83
CA LYS A 15 12.78 -34.41 -12.46
C LYS A 15 12.08 -33.41 -11.54
N PRO A 16 10.75 -33.55 -11.34
CA PRO A 16 9.92 -32.53 -10.69
C PRO A 16 10.27 -32.28 -9.22
N MET A 17 11.03 -33.16 -8.58
CA MET A 17 11.49 -33.02 -7.20
C MET A 17 12.90 -32.43 -7.09
N GLN A 18 13.67 -32.40 -8.18
CA GLN A 18 15.02 -31.85 -8.17
C GLN A 18 14.97 -30.34 -7.93
N ASN A 19 15.77 -29.84 -6.99
CA ASN A 19 15.87 -28.41 -6.62
C ASN A 19 14.55 -27.77 -6.16
N ARG A 20 13.53 -28.57 -5.79
CA ARG A 20 12.27 -28.05 -5.26
C ARG A 20 12.48 -27.53 -3.84
N LEU A 21 12.21 -26.24 -3.63
CA LEU A 21 12.17 -25.63 -2.30
C LEU A 21 10.72 -25.58 -1.79
N THR A 22 10.46 -26.13 -0.61
CA THR A 22 9.15 -26.10 0.07
C THR A 22 9.29 -25.54 1.49
N ASP A 23 8.17 -25.23 2.13
CA ASP A 23 8.11 -24.88 3.56
C ASP A 23 8.92 -23.64 3.98
N LEU A 24 9.16 -22.71 3.04
CA LEU A 24 9.94 -21.48 3.29
C LEU A 24 9.17 -20.39 4.05
N GLY A 25 7.83 -20.45 4.06
CA GLY A 25 6.99 -19.40 4.63
C GLY A 25 7.14 -18.03 3.94
N PRO A 26 6.62 -16.95 4.54
CA PRO A 26 6.78 -15.60 4.02
C PRO A 26 8.17 -15.04 4.33
N ARG A 27 8.56 -13.98 3.62
CA ARG A 27 9.72 -13.17 3.98
C ARG A 27 9.43 -12.45 5.30
N HIS A 28 10.42 -12.42 6.19
CA HIS A 28 10.29 -11.73 7.47
C HIS A 28 10.13 -10.22 7.24
N TYR A 29 9.09 -9.61 7.81
CA TYR A 29 8.71 -8.21 7.57
C TYR A 29 9.84 -7.22 7.89
N TRP A 30 10.73 -7.56 8.83
CA TRP A 30 11.87 -6.73 9.22
C TRP A 30 12.79 -6.38 8.05
N GLN A 31 12.83 -7.21 7.00
CA GLN A 31 13.61 -6.94 5.79
C GLN A 31 13.10 -5.75 4.97
N TYR A 32 11.88 -5.27 5.24
CA TYR A 32 11.17 -4.26 4.44
C TYR A 32 10.71 -3.06 5.25
N PHE A 33 11.14 -2.95 6.50
CA PHE A 33 10.86 -1.74 7.28
C PHE A 33 11.75 -0.59 6.83
N PRO A 34 11.20 0.62 6.65
CA PRO A 34 12.00 1.83 6.54
C PRO A 34 12.94 1.95 7.75
N PRO A 35 14.17 2.49 7.60
CA PRO A 35 15.12 2.61 8.70
C PRO A 35 14.53 3.31 9.94
N ILE A 36 13.74 4.37 9.74
CA ILE A 36 13.08 5.09 10.85
C ILE A 36 12.10 4.20 11.63
N ILE A 37 11.43 3.26 10.96
CA ILE A 37 10.53 2.30 11.61
C ILE A 37 11.33 1.24 12.37
N GLN A 38 12.43 0.74 11.81
CA GLN A 38 13.29 -0.24 12.50
C GLN A 38 13.92 0.36 13.76
N ASN A 39 14.48 1.56 13.66
CA ASN A 39 15.19 2.22 14.76
C ASN A 39 14.27 2.56 15.95
N ASN A 40 12.99 2.84 15.66
CA ASN A 40 11.98 3.22 16.65
C ASN A 40 10.96 2.11 16.95
N TYR A 41 11.24 0.87 16.52
CA TYR A 41 10.31 -0.25 16.72
C TYR A 41 10.04 -0.48 18.21
N GLY A 42 8.78 -0.38 18.62
CA GLY A 42 8.35 -0.52 20.01
C GLY A 42 8.62 0.71 20.90
N LYS A 43 9.06 1.84 20.33
CA LYS A 43 9.43 3.08 21.05
C LYS A 43 8.65 4.30 20.56
N TRP A 44 7.39 4.09 20.18
CA TRP A 44 6.50 5.15 19.73
C TRP A 44 5.78 5.79 20.93
N LYS A 45 5.83 7.12 21.02
CA LYS A 45 5.26 7.87 22.13
C LYS A 45 3.80 8.25 21.89
N TYR A 46 3.49 8.78 20.71
CA TYR A 46 2.14 9.18 20.32
C TYR A 46 2.01 9.25 18.79
N HIS A 47 0.77 9.41 18.33
CA HIS A 47 0.45 9.72 16.95
C HIS A 47 -0.58 10.84 16.88
N GLU A 48 -0.59 11.56 15.76
CA GLU A 48 -1.57 12.59 15.44
C GLU A 48 -2.06 12.42 14.01
N ILE A 49 -3.33 12.75 13.77
CA ILE A 49 -3.88 12.91 12.42
C ILE A 49 -3.75 14.39 12.09
N LEU A 50 -2.92 14.72 11.11
CA LEU A 50 -2.62 16.12 10.75
C LEU A 50 -3.70 16.69 9.82
N GLU A 51 -4.15 15.87 8.87
CA GLU A 51 -5.25 16.14 7.95
C GLU A 51 -5.76 14.77 7.41
N PRO A 52 -6.89 14.73 6.69
CA PRO A 52 -7.37 13.48 6.12
C PRO A 52 -6.32 12.77 5.25
N GLY A 53 -6.06 11.51 5.56
CA GLY A 53 -5.04 10.70 4.91
C GLY A 53 -3.61 10.90 5.43
N ILE A 54 -3.34 11.85 6.31
CA ILE A 54 -1.98 12.14 6.80
C ILE A 54 -1.90 11.97 8.31
N THR A 55 -0.95 11.14 8.74
CA THR A 55 -0.66 10.93 10.17
C THR A 55 0.81 11.13 10.44
N VAL A 56 1.16 11.54 11.65
CA VAL A 56 2.54 11.54 12.15
C VAL A 56 2.62 10.64 13.37
N HIS A 57 3.66 9.81 13.44
CA HIS A 57 4.05 9.13 14.67
C HIS A 57 5.33 9.75 15.19
N VAL A 58 5.38 9.98 16.51
CA VAL A 58 6.53 10.56 17.19
C VAL A 58 7.10 9.56 18.17
N SER A 59 8.40 9.29 18.08
CA SER A 59 9.08 8.34 18.95
C SER A 59 9.42 8.96 20.32
N GLU A 60 9.85 8.12 21.25
CA GLU A 60 10.37 8.56 22.56
C GLU A 60 11.62 9.44 22.44
N THR A 61 12.40 9.29 21.36
CA THR A 61 13.60 10.10 21.07
C THR A 61 13.30 11.38 20.29
N GLY A 62 12.05 11.56 19.84
CA GLY A 62 11.61 12.72 19.07
C GLY A 62 11.66 12.54 17.54
N ASP A 63 12.07 11.35 17.05
CA ASP A 63 11.99 11.03 15.63
C ASP A 63 10.54 11.06 15.16
N LYS A 64 10.32 11.54 13.93
CA LYS A 64 8.98 11.67 13.34
C LYS A 64 8.89 10.90 12.04
N VAL A 65 7.85 10.10 11.89
CA VAL A 65 7.48 9.49 10.61
C VAL A 65 6.09 9.96 10.19
N PHE A 66 6.04 10.59 9.02
CA PHE A 66 4.81 11.04 8.38
C PHE A 66 4.33 9.93 7.44
N THR A 67 3.07 9.54 7.56
CA THR A 67 2.45 8.52 6.72
C THR A 67 1.36 9.16 5.87
N VAL A 68 1.45 8.98 4.56
CA VAL A 68 0.44 9.38 3.59
C VAL A 68 -0.33 8.14 3.15
N ARG A 69 -1.59 8.05 3.57
CA ARG A 69 -2.53 6.99 3.19
C ARG A 69 -3.30 7.40 1.95
N CYS A 70 -3.32 6.51 0.96
CA CYS A 70 -4.12 6.67 -0.25
C CYS A 70 -4.95 5.44 -0.55
N GLY A 71 -6.09 5.66 -1.22
CA GLY A 71 -6.99 4.62 -1.66
C GLY A 71 -6.33 3.72 -2.70
N GLY A 72 -6.66 2.43 -2.65
CA GLY A 72 -6.26 1.44 -3.65
C GLY A 72 -7.48 0.63 -4.08
N CYS A 73 -7.52 0.20 -5.35
CA CYS A 73 -8.64 -0.58 -5.90
C CYS A 73 -8.64 -2.07 -5.51
N ARG A 74 -7.65 -2.51 -4.70
CA ARG A 74 -7.38 -3.90 -4.30
C ARG A 74 -7.05 -4.84 -5.48
N PHE A 75 -7.93 -4.94 -6.47
CA PHE A 75 -7.66 -5.60 -7.75
C PHE A 75 -6.93 -4.63 -8.68
N MET A 76 -5.63 -4.86 -8.87
CA MET A 76 -4.72 -3.95 -9.57
C MET A 76 -3.86 -4.66 -10.61
N THR A 77 -3.47 -3.93 -11.66
CA THR A 77 -2.56 -4.42 -12.68
C THR A 77 -1.12 -4.36 -12.18
N VAL A 78 -0.23 -5.14 -12.80
CA VAL A 78 1.22 -5.05 -12.53
C VAL A 78 1.79 -3.69 -12.89
N GLU A 79 1.20 -2.97 -13.84
CA GLU A 79 1.57 -1.59 -14.18
C GLU A 79 1.28 -0.64 -13.02
N ASN A 80 0.10 -0.74 -12.40
CA ASN A 80 -0.22 0.10 -11.24
C ASN A 80 0.65 -0.24 -10.03
N VAL A 81 1.00 -1.51 -9.82
CA VAL A 81 1.98 -1.90 -8.78
C VAL A 81 3.36 -1.30 -9.05
N ARG A 82 3.84 -1.32 -10.31
CA ARG A 82 5.11 -0.69 -10.67
C ARG A 82 5.08 0.83 -10.45
N GLU A 83 3.97 1.47 -10.77
CA GLU A 83 3.79 2.91 -10.50
C GLU A 83 3.81 3.24 -8.99
N ILE A 84 3.26 2.37 -8.14
CA ILE A 84 3.39 2.48 -6.68
C ILE A 84 4.86 2.38 -6.26
N CYS A 85 5.59 1.42 -6.82
CA CYS A 85 7.03 1.26 -6.56
C CYS A 85 7.84 2.48 -7.04
N ASP A 86 7.55 3.04 -8.22
CA ASP A 86 8.24 4.23 -8.74
C ASP A 86 8.06 5.44 -7.81
N ILE A 87 6.87 5.60 -7.21
CA ILE A 87 6.61 6.64 -6.21
C ILE A 87 7.39 6.36 -4.92
N ALA A 88 7.40 5.11 -4.46
CA ALA A 88 8.15 4.71 -3.27
C ALA A 88 9.66 4.93 -3.46
N ASP A 89 10.23 4.57 -4.61
CA ASP A 89 11.64 4.78 -4.94
C ASP A 89 11.98 6.28 -4.99
N LYS A 90 11.10 7.11 -5.55
CA LYS A 90 11.32 8.55 -5.70
C LYS A 90 11.19 9.32 -4.37
N HIS A 91 10.29 8.93 -3.49
CA HIS A 91 9.90 9.74 -2.32
C HIS A 91 10.16 9.07 -0.97
N CYS A 92 10.26 7.74 -0.92
CA CYS A 92 10.22 6.95 0.32
C CYS A 92 11.35 5.92 0.40
N ASP A 93 12.47 6.14 -0.31
CA ASP A 93 13.64 5.26 -0.35
C ASP A 93 13.32 3.79 -0.72
N GLY A 94 12.29 3.60 -1.54
CA GLY A 94 11.80 2.29 -1.99
C GLY A 94 10.90 1.56 -0.99
N TYR A 95 10.50 2.22 0.10
CA TYR A 95 9.61 1.64 1.11
C TYR A 95 8.17 2.11 0.96
N MET A 96 7.24 1.16 1.11
CA MET A 96 5.80 1.40 1.20
C MET A 96 5.17 0.24 1.97
N ARG A 97 3.93 0.40 2.43
CA ARG A 97 3.14 -0.71 2.97
C ARG A 97 1.70 -0.69 2.50
N PHE A 98 1.03 -1.84 2.56
CA PHE A 98 -0.42 -1.92 2.45
C PHE A 98 -1.05 -2.00 3.85
N THR A 99 -2.23 -1.40 3.98
CA THR A 99 -3.05 -1.51 5.19
C THR A 99 -3.91 -2.78 5.16
N THR A 100 -4.48 -3.14 6.30
CA THR A 100 -5.45 -4.25 6.42
C THR A 100 -6.77 -4.01 5.66
N ARG A 101 -6.99 -2.79 5.16
CA ARG A 101 -8.14 -2.44 4.29
C ARG A 101 -7.72 -2.13 2.86
N ASN A 102 -6.58 -2.64 2.41
CA ASN A 102 -6.07 -2.54 1.04
C ASN A 102 -5.76 -1.11 0.55
N ASN A 103 -5.72 -0.12 1.46
CA ASN A 103 -5.09 1.17 1.17
C ASN A 103 -3.57 1.04 1.10
N ILE A 104 -2.94 1.97 0.41
CA ILE A 104 -1.48 2.09 0.28
C ILE A 104 -1.00 3.19 1.23
N GLU A 105 0.12 2.95 1.89
CA GLU A 105 0.77 3.93 2.76
C GLU A 105 2.23 4.12 2.35
N PHE A 106 2.58 5.39 2.17
CA PHE A 106 3.92 5.88 1.93
C PHE A 106 4.41 6.60 3.19
N MET A 107 5.69 6.45 3.54
CA MET A 107 6.26 6.96 4.78
C MET A 107 7.50 7.79 4.52
N VAL A 108 7.56 8.97 5.13
CA VAL A 108 8.70 9.91 5.01
C VAL A 108 9.04 10.50 6.38
N ASP A 109 10.25 11.04 6.54
CA ASP A 109 10.82 11.49 7.81
C ASP A 109 10.75 13.02 8.02
N SER A 110 10.18 13.77 7.08
CA SER A 110 10.03 15.22 7.18
C SER A 110 8.73 15.75 6.56
N GLN A 111 8.28 16.91 7.05
CA GLN A 111 7.09 17.59 6.54
C GLN A 111 7.25 17.99 5.05
N ASP A 112 8.40 18.54 4.67
CA ASP A 112 8.66 18.96 3.27
C ASP A 112 8.56 17.78 2.29
N LYS A 113 9.08 16.60 2.68
CA LYS A 113 8.94 15.37 1.87
C LYS A 113 7.47 14.92 1.80
N CYS A 114 6.72 15.08 2.89
CA CYS A 114 5.29 14.75 2.94
C CYS A 114 4.51 15.61 1.96
N ASP A 115 4.75 16.92 1.95
CA ASP A 115 4.07 17.86 1.05
C ASP A 115 4.40 17.60 -0.42
N ALA A 116 5.68 17.31 -0.74
CA ALA A 116 6.09 16.90 -2.07
C ALA A 116 5.39 15.61 -2.54
N LEU A 117 5.30 14.61 -1.66
CA LEU A 117 4.62 13.34 -1.94
C LEU A 117 3.11 13.52 -2.12
N LYS A 118 2.45 14.34 -1.30
CA LYS A 118 1.01 14.66 -1.45
C LYS A 118 0.72 15.22 -2.84
N LYS A 119 1.53 16.17 -3.30
CA LYS A 119 1.39 16.78 -4.63
C LYS A 119 1.54 15.76 -5.75
N GLU A 120 2.54 14.89 -5.64
CA GLU A 120 2.77 13.81 -6.61
C GLU A 120 1.56 12.88 -6.70
N LEU A 121 1.07 12.37 -5.55
CA LEU A 121 -0.07 11.43 -5.50
C LEU A 121 -1.35 12.04 -6.08
N MET A 122 -1.68 13.28 -5.70
CA MET A 122 -2.90 13.94 -6.16
C MET A 122 -2.87 14.34 -7.64
N SER A 123 -1.68 14.44 -8.25
CA SER A 123 -1.53 14.71 -9.68
C SER A 123 -1.87 13.50 -10.56
N ARG A 124 -1.90 12.28 -10.00
CA ARG A 124 -2.01 11.04 -10.74
C ARG A 124 -3.46 10.62 -10.93
N LYS A 125 -3.92 10.63 -12.19
CA LYS A 125 -5.26 10.20 -12.60
C LYS A 125 -5.17 9.15 -13.70
N HIS A 126 -6.17 8.28 -13.76
CA HIS A 126 -6.42 7.46 -14.93
C HIS A 126 -6.87 8.34 -16.09
N VAL A 127 -6.72 7.85 -17.33
CA VAL A 127 -7.17 8.55 -18.55
C VAL A 127 -8.65 8.94 -18.48
N THR A 128 -9.46 8.14 -17.78
CA THR A 128 -10.90 8.35 -17.56
C THR A 128 -11.23 9.30 -16.40
N GLY A 129 -10.23 9.89 -15.75
CA GLY A 129 -10.40 10.97 -14.77
C GLY A 129 -10.41 10.56 -13.30
N SER A 130 -10.52 9.28 -12.97
CA SER A 130 -10.45 8.82 -11.58
C SER A 130 -9.05 8.98 -11.00
N TYR A 131 -8.93 9.36 -9.73
CA TYR A 131 -7.66 9.39 -9.03
C TYR A 131 -7.03 7.98 -8.98
N LYS A 132 -5.72 7.90 -9.23
CA LYS A 132 -4.97 6.65 -9.02
C LYS A 132 -4.68 6.42 -7.54
N PHE A 133 -4.38 7.50 -6.81
CA PHE A 133 -3.97 7.47 -5.41
C PHE A 133 -4.66 8.57 -4.60
N PRO A 134 -6.00 8.54 -4.47
CA PRO A 134 -6.72 9.56 -3.69
C PRO A 134 -6.28 9.51 -2.23
N ILE A 135 -5.89 10.65 -1.65
CA ILE A 135 -5.46 10.75 -0.26
C ILE A 135 -6.68 10.80 0.66
N GLY A 136 -6.65 10.04 1.76
CA GLY A 136 -7.77 9.98 2.71
C GLY A 136 -7.79 8.73 3.60
N GLY A 137 -8.94 8.46 4.21
CA GLY A 137 -9.24 7.22 4.92
C GLY A 137 -8.58 7.10 6.30
N THR A 138 -8.32 8.23 6.97
CA THR A 138 -7.90 8.32 8.39
C THR A 138 -9.00 8.98 9.23
N GLY A 139 -8.99 8.76 10.55
CA GLY A 139 -9.94 9.41 11.46
C GLY A 139 -11.38 8.92 11.30
N ALA A 140 -12.34 9.78 11.65
CA ALA A 140 -13.77 9.49 11.64
C ALA A 140 -14.42 9.77 10.27
N GLY A 141 -13.91 9.11 9.22
CA GLY A 141 -14.47 9.14 7.86
C GLY A 141 -14.87 7.74 7.37
N VAL A 142 -15.07 7.60 6.07
CA VAL A 142 -15.28 6.29 5.41
C VAL A 142 -13.98 5.86 4.77
N THR A 143 -13.30 4.88 5.37
CA THR A 143 -12.14 4.24 4.73
C THR A 143 -12.59 3.16 3.74
N ASN A 144 -11.63 2.59 3.02
CA ASN A 144 -11.86 1.66 1.91
C ASN A 144 -12.70 0.42 2.30
N ILE A 145 -13.37 -0.18 1.33
CA ILE A 145 -14.28 -1.32 1.51
C ILE A 145 -13.50 -2.63 1.35
N VAL A 146 -13.51 -3.46 2.39
CA VAL A 146 -13.04 -4.85 2.29
C VAL A 146 -14.03 -5.63 1.43
N HIS A 147 -13.57 -6.26 0.36
CA HIS A 147 -14.43 -6.96 -0.58
C HIS A 147 -13.83 -8.26 -1.13
N THR A 148 -14.66 -9.03 -1.82
CA THR A 148 -14.36 -10.38 -2.30
C THR A 148 -14.17 -10.43 -3.81
N GLN A 149 -14.16 -11.64 -4.38
CA GLN A 149 -13.88 -11.84 -5.80
C GLN A 149 -15.02 -11.42 -6.74
N GLY A 150 -16.28 -11.58 -6.34
CA GLY A 150 -17.42 -11.34 -7.24
C GLY A 150 -17.32 -12.15 -8.54
N TYR A 151 -17.73 -11.53 -9.66
CA TYR A 151 -17.72 -12.15 -10.98
C TYR A 151 -16.32 -12.23 -11.61
N ILE A 152 -15.30 -11.62 -11.00
CA ILE A 152 -13.92 -11.63 -11.53
C ILE A 152 -13.30 -13.03 -11.47
N HIS A 153 -13.67 -13.85 -10.48
CA HIS A 153 -12.98 -15.13 -10.27
C HIS A 153 -13.79 -16.20 -9.54
N CYS A 154 -14.82 -15.86 -8.75
CA CYS A 154 -15.58 -16.87 -8.02
C CYS A 154 -16.58 -17.58 -8.94
N HIS A 155 -16.86 -18.86 -8.67
CA HIS A 155 -17.88 -19.63 -9.38
C HIS A 155 -19.25 -19.66 -8.67
N THR A 156 -19.32 -19.23 -7.41
CA THR A 156 -20.57 -19.10 -6.63
C THR A 156 -21.02 -17.66 -6.29
N PRO A 157 -20.65 -16.59 -7.05
CA PRO A 157 -21.09 -15.24 -6.72
C PRO A 157 -22.58 -15.06 -7.05
N ALA A 158 -23.31 -14.39 -6.16
CA ALA A 158 -24.68 -13.92 -6.41
C ALA A 158 -24.74 -12.43 -6.81
N THR A 159 -23.59 -11.73 -6.76
CA THR A 159 -23.41 -10.35 -7.20
C THR A 159 -21.93 -10.09 -7.46
N ASP A 160 -21.61 -9.02 -8.19
CA ASP A 160 -20.22 -8.58 -8.31
C ASP A 160 -19.72 -7.88 -7.04
N ALA A 161 -18.40 -7.85 -6.87
CA ALA A 161 -17.74 -7.17 -5.76
C ALA A 161 -17.10 -5.85 -6.22
N SER A 162 -16.24 -5.88 -7.23
CA SER A 162 -15.43 -4.71 -7.60
C SER A 162 -16.28 -3.57 -8.17
N ALA A 163 -17.29 -3.86 -9.00
CA ALA A 163 -18.20 -2.84 -9.52
C ALA A 163 -19.03 -2.19 -8.40
N MET A 164 -19.52 -2.99 -7.45
CA MET A 164 -20.31 -2.50 -6.31
C MET A 164 -19.47 -1.62 -5.39
N VAL A 165 -18.24 -2.04 -5.07
CA VAL A 165 -17.30 -1.22 -4.29
C VAL A 165 -17.01 0.10 -4.98
N LYS A 166 -16.75 0.07 -6.30
CA LYS A 166 -16.50 1.28 -7.08
C LYS A 166 -17.69 2.23 -7.03
N ALA A 167 -18.91 1.74 -7.26
CA ALA A 167 -20.12 2.57 -7.21
C ALA A 167 -20.31 3.22 -5.83
N VAL A 168 -20.21 2.44 -4.75
CA VAL A 168 -20.39 2.97 -3.38
C VAL A 168 -19.28 3.96 -3.00
N MET A 169 -18.02 3.67 -3.35
CA MET A 169 -16.91 4.58 -3.03
C MET A 169 -16.93 5.86 -3.84
N ASP A 170 -17.58 5.88 -5.01
CA ASP A 170 -17.81 7.12 -5.78
C ASP A 170 -18.83 8.02 -5.09
N ASP A 171 -19.94 7.45 -4.62
CA ASP A 171 -20.97 8.20 -3.88
C ASP A 171 -20.49 8.67 -2.50
N LEU A 172 -19.55 7.95 -1.89
CA LEU A 172 -19.00 8.24 -0.57
C LEU A 172 -17.58 8.86 -0.62
N PHE A 173 -17.15 9.33 -1.78
CA PHE A 173 -15.76 9.77 -1.97
C PHE A 173 -15.37 10.95 -1.05
N ASP A 174 -16.28 11.89 -0.81
CA ASP A 174 -16.06 13.02 0.09
C ASP A 174 -15.80 12.56 1.53
N TYR A 175 -16.51 11.53 2.01
CA TYR A 175 -16.29 10.95 3.33
C TYR A 175 -14.95 10.20 3.45
N PHE A 176 -14.39 9.76 2.33
CA PHE A 176 -13.04 9.20 2.30
C PHE A 176 -11.98 10.28 2.40
N GLN A 177 -12.19 11.42 1.74
CA GLN A 177 -11.24 12.54 1.72
C GLN A 177 -11.35 13.48 2.91
N GLY A 178 -12.41 13.39 3.72
CA GLY A 178 -12.58 14.12 4.97
C GLY A 178 -13.11 15.53 4.78
#